data_AF-A0A821S3A5-F1
#
_entry.id   AF-A0A821S3A5-F1
#
_cell.length_a   1.000
_cell.length_b   1.000
_cell.length_c   1.000
_cell.angle_alpha   90.00
_cell.angle_beta   90.00
_cell.angle_gamma   90.00
#
_symmetry.space_group_name_H-M   'P 1'
#
loop_
_entity.id
_entity.type
_entity.pdbx_description
1 polymer ?
#
loop_
_entity_poly.entity_id
_entity_poly.type
_entity_poly.pdbx_seq_one_letter_code
_entity_poly.pdbx_strand_id
1 'polypeptide(L)'
;MIHTLEQQAPLWPPGTAHRYHPFTYDEIANKLGIEFYVGLPSNQQHRVSSHVLDLNVQMTLDELILIPFHFFNEHRAHRAEMPAVNGIANARSIARLYASLIGDTNDRKYKRLIEKKFMDQATKSNTPQHELDYHELATPFGMGFMLYDKFLTSLAPGTFGHYGSGGSIGFAAPSKNLSFAYVMNEFNAESTGVTDPRIETILEKVAKIINDSD
;
A
#
# COMPACT_ATOMS: atom_id res chain seq x y z
N MET A 1 -11.30 -20.65 -2.14
CA MET A 1 -11.11 -19.28 -1.59
C MET A 1 -12.11 -18.30 -2.19
N ILE A 2 -12.17 -18.14 -3.52
CA ILE A 2 -13.17 -17.28 -4.21
C ILE A 2 -14.62 -17.64 -3.82
N HIS A 3 -15.03 -18.90 -3.97
CA HIS A 3 -16.36 -19.37 -3.52
C HIS A 3 -16.63 -19.18 -2.02
N THR A 4 -15.60 -19.09 -1.18
CA THR A 4 -15.75 -18.85 0.26
C THR A 4 -15.97 -17.37 0.56
N LEU A 5 -15.33 -16.49 -0.21
CA LEU A 5 -15.52 -15.04 -0.12
C LEU A 5 -16.86 -14.61 -0.73
N GLU A 6 -17.30 -15.26 -1.81
CA GLU A 6 -18.60 -15.03 -2.45
C GLU A 6 -19.80 -15.37 -1.54
N GLN A 7 -19.61 -16.27 -0.58
CA GLN A 7 -20.66 -16.65 0.38
C GLN A 7 -20.65 -15.84 1.68
N GLN A 8 -19.66 -14.95 1.89
CA GLN A 8 -19.69 -14.06 3.04
C GLN A 8 -20.71 -12.95 2.79
N ALA A 9 -21.70 -12.87 3.67
CA ALA A 9 -22.60 -11.73 3.68
C ALA A 9 -21.78 -10.47 3.94
N PRO A 10 -21.85 -9.45 3.07
CA PRO A 10 -21.17 -8.18 3.31
C PRO A 10 -21.70 -7.58 4.62
N LEU A 11 -20.84 -6.86 5.34
CA LEU A 11 -21.18 -6.23 6.62
C LEU A 11 -22.34 -5.21 6.52
N TRP A 12 -22.79 -4.89 5.32
CA TRP A 12 -23.98 -4.11 5.01
C TRP A 12 -24.57 -4.55 3.66
N PRO A 13 -25.88 -4.35 3.42
CA PRO A 13 -26.47 -4.68 2.13
C PRO A 13 -25.79 -3.91 0.98
N PRO A 14 -25.38 -4.55 -0.13
CA PRO A 14 -24.77 -3.86 -1.26
C PRO A 14 -25.61 -2.69 -1.76
N GLY A 15 -24.98 -1.53 -1.98
CA GLY A 15 -25.65 -0.30 -2.43
C GLY A 15 -26.42 0.48 -1.35
N THR A 16 -26.42 0.03 -0.08
CA THR A 16 -27.15 0.71 1.01
C THR A 16 -26.29 1.54 1.96
N ALA A 17 -24.96 1.36 1.92
CA ALA A 17 -24.01 2.16 2.68
C ALA A 17 -22.61 2.09 2.04
N HIS A 18 -21.81 3.13 2.25
CA HIS A 18 -20.36 3.12 2.07
C HIS A 18 -19.75 3.42 3.44
N ARG A 19 -19.00 2.47 4.01
CA ARG A 19 -18.41 2.58 5.37
C ARG A 19 -16.89 2.54 5.36
N TYR A 20 -16.23 2.62 4.20
CA TYR A 20 -14.77 2.68 4.18
C TYR A 20 -14.28 3.99 4.81
N HIS A 21 -14.87 5.12 4.44
CA HIS A 21 -14.44 6.40 4.99
C HIS A 21 -14.58 6.50 6.53
N PRO A 22 -15.73 6.18 7.18
CA PRO A 22 -15.81 6.20 8.64
C PRO A 22 -14.81 5.27 9.34
N PHE A 23 -14.62 4.05 8.83
CA PHE A 23 -13.69 3.10 9.46
C PHE A 23 -12.23 3.50 9.23
N THR A 24 -11.82 3.74 7.98
CA THR A 24 -10.45 4.13 7.64
C THR A 24 -10.09 5.48 8.26
N TYR A 25 -11.02 6.43 8.32
CA TYR A 25 -10.75 7.72 8.93
C TYR A 25 -10.71 7.60 10.45
N ASP A 26 -11.78 7.15 11.12
CA ASP A 26 -11.84 7.23 12.58
C ASP A 26 -10.97 6.19 13.30
N GLU A 27 -10.96 4.94 12.82
CA GLU A 27 -10.26 3.84 13.50
C GLU A 27 -8.77 3.77 13.17
N ILE A 28 -8.35 4.42 12.08
CA ILE A 28 -6.95 4.36 11.61
C ILE A 28 -6.38 5.77 11.49
N ALA A 29 -6.87 6.56 10.53
CA ALA A 29 -6.21 7.81 10.17
C ALA A 29 -6.20 8.83 11.31
N ASN A 30 -7.35 9.01 11.97
CA ASN A 30 -7.55 9.97 13.04
C ASN A 30 -6.84 9.51 14.33
N LYS A 31 -6.90 8.22 14.67
CA LYS A 31 -6.14 7.63 15.80
C LYS A 31 -4.63 7.81 15.65
N LEU A 32 -4.12 7.71 14.43
CA LEU A 32 -2.69 7.90 14.14
C LEU A 32 -2.33 9.34 13.80
N GLY A 33 -3.30 10.25 13.69
CA GLY A 33 -3.07 11.61 13.19
C GLY A 33 -2.32 11.64 11.86
N ILE A 34 -2.68 10.74 10.94
CA ILE A 34 -2.09 10.60 9.61
C ILE A 34 -3.01 11.13 8.52
N GLU A 35 -2.41 11.43 7.38
CA GLU A 35 -3.07 11.95 6.21
C GLU A 35 -3.20 10.81 5.20
N PHE A 36 -4.26 10.03 5.39
CA PHE A 36 -4.60 8.90 4.53
C PHE A 36 -6.09 8.93 4.27
N TYR A 37 -6.48 9.07 3.00
CA TYR A 37 -7.86 9.27 2.61
C TYR A 37 -8.27 8.25 1.56
N VAL A 38 -9.36 7.54 1.83
CA VAL A 38 -10.17 6.86 0.82
C VAL A 38 -11.48 7.64 0.78
N GLY A 39 -11.71 8.36 -0.32
CA GLY A 39 -12.68 9.46 -0.35
C GLY A 39 -12.09 10.73 0.29
N LEU A 40 -11.43 11.55 -0.52
CA LEU A 40 -10.81 12.80 -0.08
C LEU A 40 -11.86 13.87 0.23
N PRO A 41 -11.84 14.49 1.43
CA PRO A 41 -12.71 15.62 1.73
C PRO A 41 -12.42 16.81 0.81
N SER A 42 -13.47 17.52 0.38
CA SER A 42 -13.33 18.64 -0.58
C SER A 42 -12.39 19.75 -0.10
N ASN A 43 -12.31 19.99 1.21
CA ASN A 43 -11.39 20.98 1.79
C ASN A 43 -9.91 20.55 1.73
N GLN A 44 -9.59 19.28 1.44
CA GLN A 44 -8.24 18.76 1.27
C GLN A 44 -7.76 18.74 -0.19
N GLN A 45 -8.66 18.99 -1.14
CA GLN A 45 -8.38 18.89 -2.58
C GLN A 45 -7.18 19.73 -3.05
N HIS A 46 -6.97 20.90 -2.44
CA HIS A 46 -5.90 21.83 -2.77
C HIS A 46 -4.48 21.28 -2.49
N ARG A 47 -4.36 20.17 -1.76
CA ARG A 47 -3.07 19.57 -1.37
C ARG A 47 -2.67 18.38 -2.24
N VAL A 48 -3.57 17.91 -3.10
CA VAL A 48 -3.30 16.75 -3.96
C VAL A 48 -2.39 17.20 -5.10
N SER A 49 -1.23 16.55 -5.23
CA SER A 49 -0.43 16.67 -6.43
C SER A 49 -1.11 15.90 -7.56
N SER A 50 -1.21 16.50 -8.73
CA SER A 50 -1.56 15.75 -9.94
C SER A 50 -0.50 14.70 -10.20
N HIS A 51 -0.94 13.49 -10.51
CA HIS A 51 -0.09 12.51 -11.15
C HIS A 51 0.38 13.02 -12.52
N VAL A 52 1.64 12.76 -12.85
CA VAL A 52 2.26 13.03 -14.16
C VAL A 52 2.71 11.70 -14.75
N LEU A 53 2.39 11.44 -16.01
CA LEU A 53 2.81 10.21 -16.68
C LEU A 53 4.26 10.36 -17.14
N ASP A 54 5.11 9.39 -16.85
CA ASP A 54 6.43 9.30 -17.49
C ASP A 54 6.22 8.96 -18.98
N LEU A 55 6.64 9.86 -19.87
CA LEU A 55 6.47 9.70 -21.31
C LEU A 55 7.58 8.86 -21.95
N ASN A 56 8.58 8.41 -21.19
CA ASN A 56 9.61 7.51 -21.69
C ASN A 56 9.17 6.03 -21.70
N VAL A 57 7.89 5.77 -21.44
CA VAL A 57 7.28 4.43 -21.46
C VAL A 57 7.27 3.85 -22.87
N GLN A 58 7.69 2.59 -22.99
CA GLN A 58 7.66 1.77 -24.21
C GLN A 58 6.33 1.01 -24.30
N MET A 59 5.22 1.68 -24.00
CA MET A 59 3.88 1.09 -24.09
C MET A 59 3.20 1.45 -25.40
N THR A 60 2.37 0.54 -25.89
CA THR A 60 1.45 0.81 -26.99
C THR A 60 0.32 1.74 -26.55
N LEU A 61 -0.32 2.41 -27.51
CA LEU A 61 -1.48 3.26 -27.24
C LEU A 61 -2.65 2.47 -26.61
N ASP A 62 -2.84 1.21 -27.01
CA ASP A 62 -3.91 0.35 -26.46
C ASP A 62 -3.67 0.01 -24.99
N GLU A 63 -2.42 -0.25 -24.61
CA GLU A 63 -2.06 -0.50 -23.20
C GLU A 63 -2.17 0.78 -22.36
N LEU A 64 -1.80 1.94 -22.91
CA LEU A 64 -1.95 3.23 -22.24
C LEU A 64 -3.42 3.58 -21.97
N ILE A 65 -4.33 3.27 -22.90
CA ILE A 65 -5.78 3.53 -22.73
C ILE A 65 -6.37 2.71 -21.57
N LEU A 66 -5.83 1.53 -21.29
CA LEU A 66 -6.30 0.68 -20.18
C LEU A 66 -5.91 1.22 -18.81
N ILE A 67 -4.93 2.12 -18.72
CA ILE A 67 -4.55 2.76 -17.47
C ILE A 67 -5.44 4.00 -17.32
N PRO A 68 -6.40 4.04 -16.37
CA PRO A 68 -7.25 5.20 -16.15
C PRO A 68 -6.48 6.29 -15.38
N PHE A 69 -5.24 6.55 -15.77
CA PHE A 69 -4.32 7.49 -15.14
C PHE A 69 -4.93 8.89 -15.02
N HIS A 70 -5.52 9.38 -16.12
CA HIS A 70 -6.17 10.69 -16.13
C HIS A 70 -7.37 10.76 -15.19
N PHE A 71 -8.11 9.66 -15.04
CA PHE A 71 -9.22 9.59 -14.11
C PHE A 71 -8.76 9.83 -12.67
N PHE A 72 -7.60 9.29 -12.27
CA PHE A 72 -7.06 9.51 -10.92
C PHE A 72 -6.63 10.95 -10.63
N ASN A 73 -6.56 11.84 -11.63
CA ASN A 73 -6.38 13.28 -11.42
C ASN A 73 -7.70 14.05 -11.25
N GLU A 74 -8.85 13.42 -11.52
CA GLU A 74 -10.14 14.10 -11.43
C GLU A 74 -10.63 14.19 -9.99
N HIS A 75 -11.18 15.34 -9.59
CA HIS A 75 -11.75 15.52 -8.25
C HIS A 75 -12.84 14.49 -7.92
N ARG A 76 -13.58 13.99 -8.92
CA ARG A 76 -14.58 12.93 -8.70
C ARG A 76 -13.95 11.59 -8.31
N ALA A 77 -12.77 11.28 -8.84
CA ALA A 77 -12.03 10.08 -8.46
C ALA A 77 -11.46 10.22 -7.05
N HIS A 78 -10.94 11.39 -6.68
CA HIS A 78 -10.45 11.63 -5.32
C HIS A 78 -11.55 11.47 -4.27
N ARG A 79 -12.77 11.97 -4.55
CA ARG A 79 -13.91 11.90 -3.63
C ARG A 79 -14.57 10.52 -3.54
N ALA A 80 -14.40 9.67 -4.56
CA ALA A 80 -14.96 8.32 -4.54
C ALA A 80 -14.28 7.47 -3.45
N GLU A 81 -14.97 6.43 -2.97
CA GLU A 81 -14.37 5.44 -2.08
C GLU A 81 -14.02 4.20 -2.89
N MET A 82 -12.76 4.10 -3.37
CA MET A 82 -12.24 2.95 -4.12
C MET A 82 -10.99 2.41 -3.42
N PRO A 83 -11.14 1.68 -2.30
CA PRO A 83 -10.05 1.33 -1.38
C PRO A 83 -8.89 0.59 -2.03
N ALA A 84 -9.14 -0.11 -3.13
CA ALA A 84 -8.11 -0.83 -3.88
C ALA A 84 -7.16 0.08 -4.68
N VAL A 85 -7.60 1.29 -5.07
CA VAL A 85 -6.90 2.06 -6.13
C VAL A 85 -6.77 3.56 -5.90
N ASN A 86 -7.63 4.21 -5.09
CA ASN A 86 -7.68 5.68 -5.03
C ASN A 86 -7.31 6.29 -3.68
N GLY A 87 -6.62 5.53 -2.83
CA GLY A 87 -6.10 6.06 -1.58
C GLY A 87 -5.14 7.24 -1.84
N ILE A 88 -5.37 8.37 -1.18
CA ILE A 88 -4.50 9.56 -1.24
C ILE A 88 -3.80 9.72 0.10
N ALA A 89 -2.47 9.68 0.08
CA ALA A 89 -1.66 9.84 1.27
C ALA A 89 -0.27 10.40 0.93
N ASN A 90 0.50 10.73 1.96
CA ASN A 90 1.94 11.02 1.84
C ASN A 90 2.79 9.91 2.45
N ALA A 91 4.07 9.85 2.06
CA ALA A 91 5.01 8.83 2.52
C ALA A 91 5.11 8.77 4.05
N ARG A 92 5.13 9.92 4.73
CA ARG A 92 5.19 9.99 6.20
C ARG A 92 3.99 9.30 6.86
N SER A 93 2.80 9.49 6.30
CA SER A 93 1.56 8.90 6.78
C SER A 93 1.50 7.39 6.55
N ILE A 94 1.94 6.91 5.37
CA ILE A 94 2.01 5.49 5.06
C ILE A 94 3.06 4.78 5.94
N ALA A 95 4.26 5.37 6.10
CA ALA A 95 5.29 4.81 6.97
C ALA A 95 4.79 4.73 8.43
N ARG A 96 4.10 5.77 8.91
CA ARG A 96 3.47 5.78 10.24
C ARG A 96 2.40 4.69 10.40
N LEU A 97 1.56 4.51 9.39
CA LEU A 97 0.56 3.44 9.38
C LEU A 97 1.25 2.09 9.57
N TYR A 98 2.26 1.78 8.76
CA TYR A 98 3.00 0.52 8.86
C TYR A 98 3.78 0.37 10.17
N ALA A 99 4.37 1.43 10.71
CA ALA A 99 5.01 1.41 12.03
C ALA A 99 4.02 0.96 13.12
N SER A 100 2.80 1.48 13.09
CA SER A 100 1.75 1.17 14.08
C SER A 100 1.28 -0.29 14.04
N LEU A 101 1.57 -1.03 12.98
CA LEU A 101 1.25 -2.45 12.87
C LEU A 101 2.29 -3.33 13.55
N ILE A 102 3.53 -2.87 13.66
CA ILE A 102 4.63 -3.69 14.21
C ILE A 102 5.01 -3.33 15.64
N GLY A 103 4.66 -2.12 16.13
CA GLY A 103 4.97 -1.70 17.48
C GLY A 103 4.50 -0.29 17.84
N ASP A 104 4.84 0.13 19.05
CA ASP A 104 4.72 1.53 19.48
C ASP A 104 5.90 2.33 18.90
N THR A 105 5.67 3.59 18.54
CA THR A 105 6.76 4.45 18.08
C THR A 105 7.62 4.91 19.25
N ASN A 106 8.93 5.10 19.03
CA ASN A 106 9.87 5.54 20.07
C ASN A 106 9.48 6.87 20.74
N ASP A 107 8.82 7.75 19.98
CA ASP A 107 8.30 9.03 20.50
C ASP A 107 7.00 8.89 21.30
N ARG A 108 6.48 7.66 21.45
CA ARG A 108 5.22 7.28 22.13
C ARG A 108 4.00 8.07 21.69
N LYS A 109 4.09 8.80 20.57
CA LYS A 109 2.98 9.58 20.04
C LYS A 109 1.88 8.68 19.53
N TYR A 110 2.21 7.43 19.19
CA TYR A 110 1.28 6.47 18.62
C TYR A 110 1.46 5.11 19.27
N LYS A 111 0.32 4.47 19.54
CA LYS A 111 0.26 3.09 20.02
C LYS A 111 0.02 2.16 18.86
N ARG A 112 0.49 0.93 19.01
CA ARG A 112 0.16 -0.20 18.14
C ARG A 112 -1.35 -0.26 17.91
N LEU A 113 -1.78 -0.30 16.64
CA LEU A 113 -3.20 -0.39 16.28
C LEU A 113 -3.76 -1.80 16.45
N ILE A 114 -2.96 -2.81 16.09
CA ILE A 114 -3.39 -4.21 16.05
C ILE A 114 -2.40 -5.02 16.88
N GLU A 115 -2.92 -5.81 17.83
CA GLU A 115 -2.09 -6.69 18.65
C GLU A 115 -1.19 -7.60 17.80
N LYS A 116 0.02 -7.87 18.29
CA LYS A 116 1.02 -8.67 17.56
C LYS A 116 0.46 -10.00 17.06
N LYS A 117 -0.31 -10.71 17.90
CA LYS A 117 -0.88 -12.02 17.55
C LYS A 117 -1.78 -11.99 16.31
N PHE A 118 -2.51 -10.90 16.09
CA PHE A 118 -3.38 -10.73 14.93
C PHE A 118 -2.57 -10.34 13.69
N MET A 119 -1.53 -9.52 13.87
CA MET A 119 -0.60 -9.23 12.78
C MET A 119 0.16 -10.48 12.34
N ASP A 120 0.63 -11.31 13.28
CA ASP A 120 1.29 -12.59 12.98
C ASP A 120 0.37 -13.51 12.14
N GLN A 121 -0.95 -13.46 12.37
CA GLN A 121 -1.95 -14.17 11.56
C GLN A 121 -2.15 -13.50 10.20
N ALA A 122 -2.28 -12.17 10.16
CA ALA A 122 -2.52 -11.40 8.94
C ALA A 122 -1.35 -11.45 7.95
N THR A 123 -0.12 -11.63 8.44
CA THR A 123 1.10 -11.68 7.62
C THR A 123 1.58 -13.10 7.36
N LYS A 124 0.75 -14.12 7.64
CA LYS A 124 1.01 -15.50 7.25
C LYS A 124 0.54 -15.72 5.81
N SER A 125 1.38 -16.33 4.98
CA SER A 125 1.02 -16.66 3.59
C SER A 125 -0.20 -17.57 3.56
N ASN A 126 -1.25 -17.12 2.85
CA ASN A 126 -2.40 -17.93 2.46
C ASN A 126 -2.29 -18.39 0.99
N THR A 127 -1.31 -17.87 0.26
CA THR A 127 -1.00 -18.27 -1.11
C THR A 127 -0.19 -19.58 -1.12
N PRO A 128 -0.62 -20.60 -1.89
CA PRO A 128 0.17 -21.78 -2.21
C PRO A 128 1.55 -21.43 -2.77
N GLN A 129 2.53 -22.30 -2.53
CA GLN A 129 3.87 -22.09 -3.01
C GLN A 129 3.90 -22.08 -4.55
N HIS A 130 4.57 -21.07 -5.14
CA HIS A 130 4.72 -20.88 -6.58
C HIS A 130 3.42 -20.57 -7.36
N GLU A 131 2.32 -20.28 -6.68
CA GLU A 131 1.14 -19.75 -7.37
C GLU A 131 1.47 -18.38 -7.96
N LEU A 132 1.20 -18.22 -9.26
CA LEU A 132 1.40 -16.96 -9.97
C LEU A 132 0.17 -16.06 -9.80
N ASP A 133 0.42 -14.79 -9.51
CA ASP A 133 -0.60 -13.77 -9.53
C ASP A 133 -0.94 -13.34 -10.97
N TYR A 134 -1.86 -12.36 -11.11
CA TYR A 134 -2.28 -11.82 -12.41
C TYR A 134 -1.11 -11.23 -13.23
N HIS A 135 -0.04 -10.81 -12.57
CA HIS A 135 1.17 -10.27 -13.20
C HIS A 135 2.23 -11.34 -13.45
N GLU A 136 1.85 -12.62 -13.35
CA GLU A 136 2.74 -13.79 -13.50
C GLU A 136 3.89 -13.80 -12.49
N LEU A 137 3.71 -13.11 -11.35
CA LEU A 137 4.68 -13.10 -10.26
C LEU A 137 4.26 -14.09 -9.18
N ALA A 138 5.22 -14.84 -8.64
CA ALA A 138 4.98 -15.74 -7.51
C ALA A 138 4.91 -14.97 -6.17
N THR A 139 4.09 -13.93 -6.10
CA THR A 139 3.92 -13.06 -4.93
C THR A 139 3.10 -13.79 -3.85
N PRO A 140 3.66 -14.06 -2.67
CA PRO A 140 2.87 -14.58 -1.56
C PRO A 140 2.04 -13.48 -0.91
N PHE A 141 0.77 -13.78 -0.63
CA PHE A 141 -0.15 -12.87 0.05
C PHE A 141 -0.59 -13.42 1.41
N GLY A 142 -0.64 -12.52 2.39
CA GLY A 142 -1.36 -12.72 3.65
C GLY A 142 -2.81 -12.25 3.55
N MET A 143 -3.40 -11.82 4.66
CA MET A 143 -4.73 -11.19 4.69
C MET A 143 -4.62 -9.72 4.27
N GLY A 144 -4.53 -9.47 2.96
CA GLY A 144 -4.49 -8.12 2.37
C GLY A 144 -3.09 -7.49 2.25
N PHE A 145 -2.04 -8.22 2.63
CA PHE A 145 -0.64 -7.78 2.49
C PHE A 145 0.11 -8.65 1.49
N MET A 146 0.93 -8.03 0.66
CA MET A 146 2.04 -8.70 -0.03
C MET A 146 3.12 -9.04 1.00
N LEU A 147 3.67 -10.25 0.94
CA LEU A 147 4.75 -10.70 1.81
C LEU A 147 6.07 -10.63 1.04
N TYR A 148 6.91 -9.67 1.42
CA TYR A 148 8.12 -9.33 0.70
C TYR A 148 9.32 -10.19 1.10
N ASP A 149 9.24 -10.95 2.19
CA ASP A 149 10.33 -11.85 2.61
C ASP A 149 10.74 -12.85 1.51
N LYS A 150 9.89 -13.10 0.51
CA LYS A 150 10.19 -13.95 -0.66
C LYS A 150 10.40 -13.20 -1.98
N PHE A 151 10.04 -11.92 -2.05
CA PHE A 151 10.11 -11.10 -3.27
C PHE A 151 11.23 -10.04 -3.21
N LEU A 152 11.49 -9.51 -2.01
CA LEU A 152 12.57 -8.57 -1.67
C LEU A 152 13.36 -9.16 -0.49
N THR A 153 13.94 -10.34 -0.72
CA THR A 153 14.67 -11.14 0.29
C THR A 153 15.79 -10.36 1.00
N SER A 154 16.26 -9.25 0.42
CA SER A 154 17.33 -8.40 0.94
C SER A 154 16.91 -7.42 2.04
N LEU A 155 15.62 -7.17 2.26
CA LEU A 155 15.18 -6.15 3.23
C LEU A 155 15.20 -6.68 4.67
N ALA A 156 14.32 -7.63 4.98
CA ALA A 156 14.31 -8.35 6.26
C ALA A 156 13.29 -9.51 6.25
N PRO A 157 13.51 -10.59 7.01
CA PRO A 157 12.51 -11.64 7.21
C PRO A 157 11.20 -11.10 7.81
N GLY A 158 10.07 -11.59 7.29
CA GLY A 158 8.73 -11.19 7.74
C GLY A 158 8.27 -9.80 7.28
N THR A 159 8.93 -9.21 6.28
CA THR A 159 8.52 -7.92 5.71
C THR A 159 7.19 -8.06 4.97
N PHE A 160 6.25 -7.16 5.25
CA PHE A 160 4.91 -7.16 4.65
C PHE A 160 4.47 -5.75 4.28
N GLY A 161 3.65 -5.62 3.24
CA GLY A 161 3.13 -4.33 2.81
C GLY A 161 2.35 -4.42 1.51
N HIS A 162 2.46 -3.37 0.69
CA HIS A 162 1.87 -3.35 -0.64
C HIS A 162 2.57 -2.29 -1.51
N TYR A 163 2.69 -2.57 -2.81
CA TYR A 163 3.10 -1.58 -3.81
C TYR A 163 1.90 -1.07 -4.61
N GLY A 164 1.99 0.15 -5.13
CA GLY A 164 1.01 0.70 -6.05
C GLY A 164 1.56 0.72 -7.47
N SER A 165 0.67 0.52 -8.44
CA SER A 165 0.99 0.78 -9.85
C SER A 165 1.55 2.20 -10.00
N GLY A 166 2.56 2.36 -10.85
CA GLY A 166 3.24 3.63 -11.04
C GLY A 166 4.51 3.81 -10.22
N GLY A 167 4.74 3.02 -9.16
CA GLY A 167 5.99 3.02 -8.39
C GLY A 167 5.87 3.31 -6.87
N SER A 168 4.68 3.49 -6.30
CA SER A 168 4.55 3.76 -4.86
C SER A 168 4.70 2.48 -4.05
N ILE A 169 5.19 2.57 -2.81
CA ILE A 169 5.34 1.39 -1.94
C ILE A 169 5.26 1.78 -0.47
N GLY A 170 4.69 0.91 0.36
CA GLY A 170 4.77 1.00 1.80
C GLY A 170 4.85 -0.39 2.43
N PHE A 171 5.68 -0.53 3.45
CA PHE A 171 5.85 -1.80 4.16
C PHE A 171 6.35 -1.62 5.60
N ALA A 172 6.24 -2.71 6.37
CA ALA A 172 6.89 -2.87 7.66
C ALA A 172 7.80 -4.10 7.66
N ALA A 173 8.94 -3.99 8.33
CA ALA A 173 9.93 -5.03 8.56
C ALA A 173 10.07 -5.27 10.08
N PRO A 174 9.26 -6.17 10.67
CA PRO A 174 9.20 -6.37 12.13
C PRO A 174 10.54 -6.77 12.74
N SER A 175 11.32 -7.62 12.07
CA SER A 175 12.62 -8.12 12.53
C SER A 175 13.69 -7.04 12.65
N LYS A 176 13.49 -5.89 11.99
CA LYS A 176 14.37 -4.71 12.04
C LYS A 176 13.71 -3.51 12.74
N ASN A 177 12.52 -3.69 13.32
CA ASN A 177 11.69 -2.63 13.91
C ASN A 177 11.56 -1.39 13.00
N LEU A 178 11.36 -1.64 11.71
CA LEU A 178 11.38 -0.61 10.67
C LEU A 178 10.06 -0.56 9.92
N SER A 179 9.69 0.65 9.50
CA SER A 179 8.68 0.86 8.46
C SER A 179 9.23 1.82 7.41
N PHE A 180 8.74 1.68 6.19
CA PHE A 180 9.18 2.48 5.05
C PHE A 180 7.98 2.81 4.17
N ALA A 181 8.06 3.97 3.51
CA ALA A 181 7.17 4.30 2.41
C ALA A 181 7.85 5.23 1.41
N TYR A 182 7.52 5.04 0.15
CA TYR A 182 7.84 5.95 -0.95
C TYR A 182 6.55 6.30 -1.70
N VAL A 183 6.36 7.60 -1.91
CA VAL A 183 5.21 8.18 -2.63
C VAL A 183 5.74 9.30 -3.50
N MET A 184 5.25 9.36 -4.73
CA MET A 184 5.64 10.28 -5.78
C MET A 184 4.42 10.59 -6.66
N ASN A 185 4.54 11.60 -7.50
CA ASN A 185 3.50 11.97 -8.45
C ASN A 185 3.82 11.55 -9.90
N GLU A 186 5.09 11.31 -10.23
CA GLU A 186 5.47 10.76 -11.53
C GLU A 186 5.22 9.25 -11.60
N PHE A 187 4.25 8.87 -12.44
CA PHE A 187 3.75 7.52 -12.63
C PHE A 187 4.55 6.81 -13.72
N ASN A 188 5.24 5.74 -13.32
CA ASN A 188 5.93 4.84 -14.22
C ASN A 188 4.97 3.72 -14.65
N ALA A 189 4.46 3.80 -15.87
CA ALA A 189 3.44 2.86 -16.36
C ALA A 189 3.95 1.43 -16.59
N GLU A 190 5.26 1.25 -16.68
CA GLU A 190 5.89 -0.07 -16.82
C GLU A 190 6.14 -0.76 -15.47
N SER A 191 5.91 -0.04 -14.36
CA SER A 191 6.28 -0.52 -13.04
C SER A 191 5.11 -1.12 -12.26
N THR A 192 5.34 -2.31 -11.72
CA THR A 192 4.56 -2.91 -10.62
C THR A 192 5.16 -2.55 -9.25
N GLY A 193 5.73 -1.34 -9.11
CA GLY A 193 6.28 -0.83 -7.86
C GLY A 193 7.67 -1.36 -7.49
N VAL A 194 7.78 -2.68 -7.31
CA VAL A 194 9.03 -3.36 -6.94
C VAL A 194 10.02 -3.45 -8.10
N THR A 195 9.55 -3.32 -9.34
CA THR A 195 10.37 -3.22 -10.55
C THR A 195 10.67 -1.77 -10.94
N ASP A 196 10.27 -0.79 -10.13
CA ASP A 196 10.61 0.61 -10.39
C ASP A 196 12.10 0.85 -10.07
N PRO A 197 12.94 1.31 -11.03
CA PRO A 197 14.36 1.54 -10.78
C PRO A 197 14.64 2.56 -9.66
N ARG A 198 13.71 3.50 -9.43
CA ARG A 198 13.79 4.47 -8.33
C ARG A 198 13.64 3.75 -7.00
N ILE A 199 12.72 2.80 -6.91
CA ILE A 199 12.48 1.99 -5.71
C ILE A 199 13.64 1.05 -5.47
N GLU A 200 14.10 0.31 -6.48
CA GLU A 200 15.24 -0.60 -6.35
C GLU A 200 16.46 0.12 -5.76
N THR A 201 16.84 1.26 -6.34
CA THR A 201 17.98 2.07 -5.86
C THR A 201 17.81 2.53 -4.42
N ILE A 202 16.60 2.93 -4.02
CA ILE A 202 16.32 3.37 -2.65
C ILE A 202 16.37 2.18 -1.69
N LEU A 203 15.77 1.06 -2.05
CA LEU A 203 15.70 -0.13 -1.20
C LEU A 203 17.08 -0.77 -1.00
N GLU A 204 17.95 -0.79 -2.02
CA GLU A 204 19.34 -1.20 -1.88
C GLU A 204 20.08 -0.36 -0.83
N LYS A 205 19.91 0.96 -0.88
CA LYS A 205 20.54 1.88 0.10
C LYS A 205 19.96 1.70 1.49
N VAL A 206 18.64 1.54 1.60
CA VAL A 206 17.94 1.28 2.86
C VAL A 206 18.43 -0.03 3.46
N ALA A 207 18.48 -1.11 2.68
CA ALA A 207 18.98 -2.42 3.12
C ALA A 207 20.44 -2.32 3.60
N LYS A 208 21.30 -1.61 2.88
CA LYS A 208 22.68 -1.38 3.30
C LYS A 208 22.77 -0.67 4.65
N ILE A 209 22.04 0.43 4.82
CA ILE A 209 22.03 1.18 6.09
C ILE A 209 21.56 0.29 7.24
N ILE A 210 20.50 -0.49 7.04
CA ILE A 210 19.93 -1.36 8.07
C ILE A 210 20.88 -2.49 8.46
N ASN A 211 21.64 -3.04 7.50
CA ASN A 211 22.55 -4.15 7.76
C ASN A 211 23.92 -3.69 8.29
N ASP A 212 24.34 -2.46 8.02
CA ASP A 212 25.57 -1.86 8.57
C ASP A 212 25.37 -1.29 9.99
N SER A 213 24.13 -1.26 10.51
CA SER A 213 23.78 -0.70 11.83
C SER A 213 23.72 -1.73 12.97
N ASP A 214 23.91 -3.02 12.67
CA ASP A 214 24.01 -4.12 13.64
C ASP A 214 25.46 -4.34 14.12
#